data_AF-A0A0C2N382-F1
#
_entry.id   AF-A0A0C2N382-F1
#
_cell.length_a   1.000
_cell.length_b   1.000
_cell.length_c   1.000
_cell.angle_alpha   90.00
_cell.angle_beta   90.00
_cell.angle_gamma   90.00
#
_symmetry.space_group_name_H-M   'P 1'
#
loop_
_entity.id
_entity.type
_entity.pdbx_description
1 polymer ?
#
loop_
_entity_poly.entity_id
_entity_poly.type
_entity_poly.pdbx_seq_one_letter_code
_entity_poly.pdbx_strand_id
1 'polypeptide(L)'
;MSGYFIKISFLFQVTSYFIQAKHEIRCLKTNHHKTSPTAENVEDMGLCSPWADYSCCDTDVANKITSPGKYYIHNVLFNQCPTRGNLSDACKLDFESIDYIFF
;
A
#
# COMPACT_ATOMS: atom_id res chain seq x y z
N MET A 1 -37.52 -37.06 -47.30
CA MET A 1 -37.04 -35.73 -46.90
C MET A 1 -37.37 -35.55 -45.44
N SER A 2 -36.35 -35.67 -44.59
CA SER A 2 -36.46 -35.83 -43.14
C SER A 2 -36.38 -34.47 -42.46
N GLY A 3 -37.40 -34.14 -41.67
CA GLY A 3 -37.45 -32.92 -40.87
C GLY A 3 -36.79 -33.08 -39.50
N TYR A 4 -36.89 -32.00 -38.72
CA TYR A 4 -36.36 -31.75 -37.37
C TYR A 4 -34.98 -31.08 -37.34
N PHE A 5 -34.98 -29.76 -37.53
CA PHE A 5 -35.05 -28.78 -36.44
C PHE A 5 -33.91 -28.96 -35.43
N ILE A 6 -32.82 -28.23 -35.69
CA ILE A 6 -32.21 -27.28 -34.74
C ILE A 6 -32.24 -27.77 -33.29
N LYS A 7 -31.33 -28.67 -32.94
CA LYS A 7 -30.82 -28.80 -31.57
C LYS A 7 -29.46 -28.12 -31.47
N ILE A 8 -29.41 -26.85 -31.84
CA ILE A 8 -28.29 -25.95 -31.51
C ILE A 8 -28.75 -25.14 -30.29
N SER A 9 -28.79 -25.77 -29.13
CA SER A 9 -29.01 -25.08 -27.85
C SER A 9 -28.64 -26.04 -26.74
N PHE A 10 -27.97 -25.51 -25.72
CA PHE A 10 -27.43 -26.22 -24.56
C PHE A 10 -26.16 -27.02 -24.83
N LEU A 11 -25.05 -26.31 -25.02
CA LEU A 11 -23.76 -26.63 -24.39
C LEU A 11 -22.75 -25.47 -24.57
N PHE A 12 -23.21 -24.22 -24.56
CA PHE A 12 -22.33 -23.12 -24.16
C PHE A 12 -22.23 -23.16 -22.64
N GLN A 13 -21.50 -24.16 -22.14
CA GLN A 13 -20.88 -24.08 -20.82
C GLN A 13 -20.05 -22.82 -20.86
N VAL A 14 -20.56 -21.80 -20.19
CA VAL A 14 -19.86 -20.57 -19.85
C VAL A 14 -18.71 -21.02 -18.94
N THR A 15 -17.63 -21.46 -19.55
CA THR A 15 -16.33 -21.59 -18.89
C THR A 15 -15.86 -20.15 -18.73
N SER A 16 -16.43 -19.48 -17.74
CA SER A 16 -15.84 -18.29 -17.14
C SER A 16 -14.49 -18.74 -16.60
N TYR A 17 -13.47 -18.73 -17.45
CA TYR A 17 -12.10 -18.82 -17.00
C TYR A 17 -11.94 -17.67 -16.02
N PHE A 18 -11.85 -17.99 -14.74
CA PHE A 18 -11.29 -17.09 -13.75
C PHE A 18 -9.85 -16.84 -14.20
N ILE A 19 -9.65 -15.81 -15.03
CA ILE A 19 -8.34 -15.22 -15.21
C ILE A 19 -8.07 -14.49 -13.90
N GLN A 20 -7.63 -15.24 -12.91
CA GLN A 20 -7.02 -14.68 -11.72
C GLN A 20 -5.66 -14.18 -12.20
N ALA A 21 -5.63 -12.92 -12.66
CA ALA A 21 -4.39 -12.24 -12.95
C ALA A 21 -3.53 -12.35 -11.69
N LYS A 22 -2.48 -13.18 -11.75
CA LYS A 22 -1.51 -13.30 -10.68
C LYS A 22 -0.73 -11.99 -10.67
N HIS A 23 -1.28 -10.98 -10.00
CA HIS A 23 -0.57 -9.74 -9.74
C HIS A 23 0.63 -10.11 -8.87
N GLU A 24 1.82 -10.04 -9.47
CA GLU A 24 3.06 -10.17 -8.75
C GLU A 24 3.18 -8.97 -7.82
N ILE A 25 3.23 -9.21 -6.50
CA ILE A 25 3.33 -8.12 -5.55
C ILE A 25 4.75 -7.55 -5.67
N ARG A 26 4.82 -6.30 -6.13
CA ARG A 26 6.06 -5.56 -6.35
C ARG A 26 5.99 -4.24 -5.63
N CYS A 27 7.14 -3.75 -5.21
CA CYS A 27 7.24 -2.41 -4.65
C CYS A 27 7.26 -1.35 -5.75
N LEU A 28 6.71 -0.17 -5.44
CA LEU A 28 6.78 0.97 -6.33
C LEU A 28 8.23 1.40 -6.51
N LYS A 29 8.67 1.66 -7.74
CA LYS A 29 10.07 2.05 -8.01
C LYS A 29 10.30 3.52 -7.65
N THR A 30 10.69 3.78 -6.40
CA THR A 30 11.10 5.10 -5.91
C THR A 30 12.46 5.00 -5.21
N ASN A 31 12.97 6.13 -4.68
CA ASN A 31 14.27 6.19 -4.01
C ASN A 31 14.29 5.54 -2.62
N HIS A 32 13.12 5.23 -2.05
CA HIS A 32 12.97 4.74 -0.67
C HIS A 32 12.32 3.36 -0.60
N HIS A 33 11.97 2.78 -1.75
CA HIS A 33 11.41 1.45 -1.84
C HIS A 33 12.46 0.42 -2.23
N LYS A 34 12.35 -0.75 -1.61
CA LYS A 34 13.03 -1.97 -2.04
C LYS A 34 12.57 -2.35 -3.45
N THR A 35 13.33 -3.22 -4.10
CA THR A 35 12.93 -3.75 -5.42
C THR A 35 11.78 -4.75 -5.30
N SER A 36 11.66 -5.41 -4.15
CA SER A 36 10.62 -6.39 -3.87
C SER A 36 10.33 -6.41 -2.37
N PRO A 37 9.12 -6.76 -1.96
CA PRO A 37 8.76 -6.81 -0.56
C PRO A 37 9.53 -7.94 0.15
N THR A 38 10.07 -7.62 1.32
CA THR A 38 10.79 -8.56 2.19
C THR A 38 10.45 -8.26 3.64
N ALA A 39 10.68 -9.23 4.51
CA ALA A 39 10.51 -9.02 5.95
C ALA A 39 11.57 -8.06 6.51
N GLU A 40 11.18 -7.31 7.52
CA GLU A 40 12.02 -6.43 8.35
C GLU A 40 11.88 -6.82 9.82
N ASN A 41 12.79 -6.36 10.68
CA ASN A 41 12.66 -6.57 12.12
C ASN A 41 11.46 -5.78 12.67
N VAL A 42 10.54 -6.45 13.37
CA VAL A 42 9.30 -5.85 13.89
C VAL A 42 9.58 -4.77 14.92
N GLU A 43 10.55 -5.02 15.81
CA GLU A 43 10.92 -4.11 16.88
C GLU A 43 11.51 -2.80 16.36
N ASP A 44 12.22 -2.85 15.23
CA ASP A 44 12.88 -1.70 14.62
C ASP A 44 11.96 -0.89 13.69
N MET A 45 10.76 -1.38 13.38
CA MET A 45 9.84 -0.74 12.44
C MET A 45 8.89 0.28 13.10
N GLY A 46 8.81 0.32 14.44
CA GLY A 46 7.98 1.28 15.20
C GLY A 46 6.51 1.30 14.76
N LEU A 47 5.99 2.47 14.34
CA LEU A 47 4.62 2.63 13.79
C LEU A 47 4.39 1.79 12.53
N CYS A 48 5.46 1.42 11.80
CA CYS A 48 5.40 0.57 10.62
C CYS A 48 5.47 -0.93 10.94
N SER A 49 5.47 -1.32 12.22
CA SER A 49 5.50 -2.75 12.64
C SER A 49 4.41 -3.64 12.02
N PRO A 50 3.17 -3.17 11.72
CA PRO A 50 2.17 -4.00 11.06
C PRO A 50 2.55 -4.49 9.63
N TRP A 51 3.53 -3.85 8.98
CA TRP A 51 4.02 -4.25 7.64
C TRP A 51 5.33 -5.02 7.68
N ALA A 52 5.89 -5.29 8.86
CA ALA A 52 7.21 -5.89 9.01
C ALA A 52 7.35 -7.26 8.32
N ASP A 53 6.30 -8.08 8.26
CA ASP A 53 6.35 -9.39 7.61
C ASP A 53 6.52 -9.29 6.08
N TYR A 54 6.08 -8.19 5.47
CA TYR A 54 6.06 -8.01 4.02
C TYR A 54 6.06 -6.53 3.62
N SER A 55 7.17 -5.83 3.91
CA SER A 55 7.28 -4.38 3.68
C SER A 55 7.99 -4.06 2.37
N CYS A 56 7.69 -2.88 1.81
CA CYS A 56 8.45 -2.29 0.71
C CYS A 56 9.50 -1.25 1.16
N CYS A 57 9.46 -0.80 2.41
CA CYS A 57 10.45 0.08 3.03
C CYS A 57 11.44 -0.72 3.90
N ASP A 58 12.62 -0.17 4.13
CA ASP A 58 13.58 -0.69 5.11
C ASP A 58 13.35 -0.06 6.49
N THR A 59 13.99 -0.65 7.51
CA THR A 59 14.00 -0.15 8.89
C THR A 59 14.47 1.31 9.00
N ASP A 60 15.39 1.77 8.15
CA ASP A 60 15.90 3.15 8.20
C ASP A 60 14.82 4.16 7.76
N VAL A 61 14.06 3.83 6.73
CA VAL A 61 12.91 4.61 6.26
C VAL A 61 11.79 4.56 7.30
N ALA A 62 11.49 3.39 7.85
CA ALA A 62 10.52 3.25 8.93
C ALA A 62 10.89 4.13 10.14
N ASN A 63 12.17 4.12 10.56
CA ASN A 63 12.64 4.96 11.66
C ASN A 63 12.52 6.47 11.38
N LYS A 64 12.66 6.90 10.12
CA LYS A 64 12.45 8.31 9.74
C LYS A 64 10.97 8.71 9.79
N ILE A 65 10.07 7.77 9.49
CA ILE A 65 8.62 7.95 9.60
C ILE A 65 8.21 8.00 11.08
N THR A 66 8.78 7.12 11.90
CA THR A 66 8.45 7.01 13.33
C THR A 66 9.13 8.05 14.20
N SER A 67 10.14 8.74 13.68
CA SER A 67 10.83 9.84 14.38
C SER A 67 9.98 11.11 14.35
N PRO A 68 9.37 11.52 15.48
CA PRO A 68 8.53 12.70 15.51
C PRO A 68 9.37 13.96 15.29
N GLY A 69 8.87 14.91 14.49
CA GLY A 69 9.13 16.30 14.85
C GLY A 69 9.21 17.39 13.79
N LYS A 70 9.33 17.15 12.48
CA LYS A 70 9.46 18.29 11.54
C LYS A 70 8.81 18.18 10.18
N TYR A 71 8.65 16.99 9.59
CA TYR A 71 8.24 16.89 8.19
C TYR A 71 7.20 15.79 8.00
N TYR A 72 6.16 16.09 7.22
CA TYR A 72 5.02 15.21 7.01
C TYR A 72 4.98 14.55 5.61
N ILE A 73 5.50 15.22 4.60
CA ILE A 73 5.78 14.69 3.27
C ILE A 73 7.05 15.40 2.85
N HIS A 74 8.00 14.77 2.15
CA HIS A 74 9.30 15.34 1.75
C HIS A 74 9.39 16.89 1.82
N ASN A 75 10.08 17.39 2.86
CA ASN A 75 10.34 18.82 3.09
C ASN A 75 9.12 19.73 3.36
N VAL A 76 7.96 19.16 3.70
CA VAL A 76 6.75 19.89 4.09
C VAL A 76 6.61 19.86 5.61
N LEU A 77 6.70 21.03 6.24
CA LEU A 77 6.46 21.20 7.67
C LEU A 77 5.00 20.89 7.99
N PHE A 78 4.73 20.18 9.10
CA PHE A 78 3.37 20.04 9.64
C PHE A 78 2.73 21.42 9.84
N ASN A 79 3.46 22.33 10.48
CA ASN A 79 2.98 23.68 10.70
C ASN A 79 3.29 24.59 9.50
N GLN A 80 2.41 24.56 8.50
CA GLN A 80 2.45 25.51 7.38
C GLN A 80 1.76 26.85 7.71
N CYS A 81 1.04 26.94 8.84
CA CYS A 81 0.19 28.07 9.21
C CYS A 81 0.50 28.56 10.64
N PRO A 82 1.67 29.20 10.88
CA PRO A 82 2.13 29.53 12.23
C PRO A 82 1.20 30.47 13.00
N THR A 83 0.39 31.27 12.30
CA THR A 83 -0.58 32.20 12.90
C THR A 83 -1.87 31.53 13.38
N ARG A 84 -2.11 30.25 13.02
CA ARG A 84 -3.31 29.49 13.41
C ARG A 84 -3.04 28.44 14.50
N GLY A 85 -1.81 28.43 15.04
CA GLY A 85 -1.37 27.45 16.01
C GLY A 85 -0.79 26.18 15.37
N ASN A 86 -0.24 25.32 16.21
CA ASN A 86 0.32 24.04 15.76
C ASN A 86 -0.78 23.00 15.60
N LEU A 87 -0.60 22.06 14.66
CA LEU A 87 -1.39 20.83 14.64
C LEU A 87 -1.24 20.08 15.96
N SER A 88 -2.35 19.51 16.43
CA SER A 88 -2.34 18.60 17.59
C SER A 88 -1.53 17.35 17.26
N ASP A 89 -0.94 16.74 18.29
CA ASP A 89 -0.14 15.52 18.09
C ASP A 89 -1.01 14.38 17.55
N ALA A 90 -2.29 14.30 17.95
CA ALA A 90 -3.25 13.36 17.39
C ALA A 90 -3.43 13.53 15.86
N CYS A 91 -3.53 14.77 15.37
CA CYS A 91 -3.69 15.01 13.94
C CYS A 91 -2.41 14.73 13.14
N LYS A 92 -1.23 14.94 13.75
CA LYS A 92 0.05 14.55 13.14
C LYS A 92 0.15 13.04 12.96
N LEU A 93 -0.36 12.26 13.92
CA LEU A 93 -0.37 10.79 13.85
C LEU A 93 -1.27 10.27 12.73
N ASP A 94 -2.44 10.88 12.49
CA ASP A 94 -3.32 10.47 11.38
C ASP A 94 -2.61 10.59 10.04
N PHE A 95 -1.97 11.73 9.85
CA PHE A 95 -1.13 12.03 8.73
C PHE A 95 0.01 10.99 8.59
N GLU A 96 0.79 10.74 9.65
CA GLU A 96 1.88 9.73 9.67
C GLU A 96 1.38 8.31 9.37
N SER A 97 0.14 7.98 9.76
CA SER A 97 -0.42 6.64 9.60
C SER A 97 -1.04 6.34 8.22
N ILE A 98 -1.50 7.36 7.50
CA ILE A 98 -2.25 7.16 6.25
C ILE A 98 -1.36 7.24 5.01
N ASP A 99 -0.43 8.19 4.93
CA ASP A 99 0.33 8.44 3.69
C ASP A 99 1.67 7.70 3.61
N TYR A 100 2.35 7.42 4.72
CA TYR A 100 3.68 6.80 4.70
C TYR A 100 3.69 5.28 4.67
N ILE A 101 2.56 4.71 5.03
CA ILE A 101 2.40 3.29 5.26
C ILE A 101 1.82 2.59 4.02
N PHE A 102 1.04 3.32 3.22
CA PHE A 102 0.33 2.81 2.06
C PHE A 102 1.02 3.07 0.72
N PHE A 103 2.08 3.89 0.69
CA PHE A 103 2.89 4.14 -0.49
C PHE A 103 4.23 3.42 -0.43
#